data_AF-A0A1C6G7H3-F1
#
_entry.id   AF-A0A1C6G7H3-F1
#
_cell.length_a   1.000
_cell.length_b   1.000
_cell.length_c   1.000
_cell.angle_alpha   90.00
_cell.angle_beta   90.00
_cell.angle_gamma   90.00
#
_symmetry.space_group_name_H-M   'P 1'
#
loop_
_entity.id
_entity.type
_entity.pdbx_description
1 polymer ?
#
loop_
_entity_poly.entity_id
_entity_poly.type
_entity_poly.pdbx_seq_one_letter_code
_entity_poly.pdbx_strand_id
1 'polypeptide(L)' 'MPYNEFREQAEMYYDNAVTKYNNGNFIGAYQDFNMAKCIAEKNNMNGLVEIIDVYLQKLRERSI' A
#
# COMPACT_ATOMS: atom_id res chain seq x y z
N MET A 1 10.49 -20.46 -3.26
CA MET A 1 10.56 -19.04 -2.87
C MET A 1 9.95 -18.92 -1.48
N PRO A 2 10.66 -18.39 -0.47
CA PRO A 2 10.13 -18.30 0.88
C PRO A 2 9.04 -17.24 0.93
N TYR A 3 7.85 -17.64 1.37
CA TYR A 3 6.64 -16.80 1.46
C TYR A 3 6.83 -15.51 2.30
N ASN A 4 7.85 -15.47 3.15
CA ASN A 4 8.11 -14.35 4.05
C ASN A 4 8.68 -13.10 3.34
N GLU A 5 9.52 -13.26 2.31
CA GLU A 5 10.16 -12.12 1.63
C GLU A 5 9.11 -11.21 0.96
N PHE A 6 8.05 -11.80 0.41
CA PHE A 6 6.98 -11.04 -0.22
C PHE A 6 6.07 -10.33 0.79
N ARG A 7 5.90 -10.89 1.99
CA ARG A 7 5.13 -10.24 3.06
C ARG A 7 5.85 -9.01 3.58
N GLU A 8 7.14 -9.14 3.90
CA GLU A 8 7.98 -8.01 4.33
C GLU A 8 8.05 -6.93 3.26
N GLN A 9 8.10 -7.31 1.97
CA GLN A 9 8.07 -6.36 0.87
C GLN A 9 6.76 -5.58 0.79
N ALA A 10 5.61 -6.24 0.98
CA ALA A 10 4.29 -5.57 1.00
C ALA A 10 4.19 -4.56 2.15
N GLU A 11 4.66 -4.94 3.35
CA GLU A 11 4.68 -4.08 4.54
C GLU A 11 5.61 -2.88 4.34
N MET A 12 6.79 -3.08 3.75
CA MET A 12 7.72 -1.99 3.44
C MET A 12 7.11 -0.96 2.47
N TYR A 13 6.43 -1.41 1.41
CA TYR A 13 5.73 -0.48 0.50
C TYR A 13 4.57 0.23 1.21
N TYR A 14 3.85 -0.45 2.08
CA TYR A 14 2.79 0.16 2.88
C TYR A 14 3.32 1.26 3.81
N ASP A 15 4.39 1.00 4.55
CA ASP A 15 4.99 1.98 5.47
C ASP A 15 5.52 3.21 4.74
N ASN A 16 6.13 3.00 3.56
CA ASN A 16 6.56 4.09 2.68
C ASN A 16 5.36 4.91 2.16
N ALA A 17 4.28 4.23 1.77
CA ALA A 17 3.05 4.88 1.31
C ALA A 17 2.42 5.76 2.41
N VAL A 18 2.34 5.25 3.64
CA VAL A 18 1.84 6.00 4.80
C VAL A 18 2.73 7.20 5.10
N THR A 19 4.05 7.03 5.07
CA THR A 19 5.00 8.13 5.26
C THR A 19 4.80 9.22 4.21
N LYS A 20 4.69 8.86 2.93
CA LYS A 20 4.42 9.80 1.84
C LYS A 20 3.05 10.47 1.98
N TYR A 21 2.02 9.72 2.39
CA TYR A 21 0.67 10.24 2.63
C TYR A 21 0.68 11.32 3.70
N ASN A 22 1.34 11.04 4.84
CA ASN A 22 1.46 11.98 5.95
C ASN A 22 2.29 13.22 5.58
N ASN A 23 3.28 13.07 4.70
CA ASN A 23 4.07 14.18 4.16
C ASN A 23 3.36 14.96 3.04
N GLY A 24 2.11 14.62 2.70
CA GLY A 24 1.34 15.27 1.63
C GLY A 24 1.76 14.90 0.21
N ASN A 25 2.70 13.96 0.04
CA ASN A 25 3.06 13.41 -1.26
C ASN A 25 2.05 12.33 -1.69
N PHE A 26 0.85 12.77 -2.08
CA PHE A 26 -0.27 11.90 -2.40
C PHE A 26 -0.04 11.05 -3.66
N ILE A 27 0.66 11.58 -4.67
CA ILE A 27 1.02 10.84 -5.88
C ILE A 27 1.98 9.70 -5.54
N GLY A 28 3.03 9.99 -4.76
CA GLY A 28 3.99 8.97 -4.33
C GLY A 28 3.37 7.95 -3.39
N ALA A 29 2.47 8.37 -2.49
CA ALA A 29 1.71 7.47 -1.63
C ALA A 29 0.82 6.53 -2.46
N TYR A 30 0.11 7.06 -3.46
CA TYR A 30 -0.73 6.28 -4.35
C TYR A 30 0.06 5.18 -5.07
N GLN A 31 1.24 5.51 -5.60
CA GLN A 31 2.11 4.54 -6.28
C GLN A 31 2.53 3.40 -5.33
N ASP A 32 3.01 3.75 -4.14
CA ASP A 32 3.47 2.75 -3.16
C ASP A 32 2.31 1.89 -2.62
N PHE A 33 1.14 2.49 -2.35
CA PHE A 33 -0.05 1.73 -1.93
C PHE A 33 -0.48 0.72 -2.98
N ASN A 34 -0.46 1.07 -4.27
CA ASN A 34 -0.79 0.11 -5.34
C ASN A 34 0.25 -1.03 -5.42
N MET A 35 1.52 -0.74 -5.20
CA MET A 35 2.57 -1.77 -5.18
C MET A 35 2.40 -2.70 -3.97
N ALA A 36 2.15 -2.15 -2.79
CA ALA A 36 1.86 -2.91 -1.58
C ALA A 36 0.64 -3.82 -1.78
N LYS A 37 -0.44 -3.30 -2.39
CA LYS A 37 -1.66 -4.08 -2.68
C LYS A 37 -1.38 -5.25 -3.62
N CYS A 38 -0.67 -5.01 -4.72
CA CYS A 38 -0.35 -6.05 -5.70
C CYS A 38 0.44 -7.22 -5.08
N ILE A 39 1.37 -6.92 -4.17
CA ILE A 39 2.15 -7.95 -3.47
C ILE A 39 1.28 -8.64 -2.40
N ALA A 40 0.50 -7.87 -1.64
CA ALA A 40 -0.39 -8.37 -0.60
C ALA A 40 -1.44 -9.35 -1.17
N GLU A 41 -2.07 -9.02 -2.30
CA GLU A 41 -3.03 -9.89 -3.00
C GLU A 41 -2.41 -11.22 -3.43
N LYS A 42 -1.19 -11.19 -3.98
CA LYS A 42 -0.45 -12.41 -4.37
C LYS A 42 -0.10 -13.30 -3.18
N ASN A 43 -0.06 -12.73 -1.97
CA ASN A 43 0.31 -13.41 -0.74
C ASN A 43 -0.89 -13.60 0.21
N ASN A 44 -2.13 -13.50 -0.29
CA ASN A 44 -3.36 -13.68 0.49
C ASN A 44 -3.42 -12.83 1.78
N MET A 45 -2.78 -11.66 1.78
CA MET A 45 -2.73 -10.76 2.94
C MET A 45 -3.98 -9.87 2.98
N ASN A 46 -5.16 -10.49 3.04
CA ASN A 46 -6.45 -9.81 2.87
C ASN A 46 -6.65 -8.63 3.84
N GLY A 47 -6.21 -8.76 5.09
CA GLY A 47 -6.28 -7.67 6.07
C GLY A 47 -5.46 -6.44 5.68
N LEU A 48 -4.27 -6.64 5.07
CA LEU A 48 -3.46 -5.53 4.57
C LEU A 48 -4.11 -4.90 3.32
N VAL A 49 -4.69 -5.71 2.44
CA VAL A 49 -5.41 -5.23 1.25
C VAL A 49 -6.58 -4.31 1.63
N GLU A 50 -7.39 -4.70 2.61
CA GLU A 50 -8.51 -3.87 3.10
C GLU A 50 -8.05 -2.51 3.64
N ILE A 51 -6.95 -2.50 4.42
CA ILE A 51 -6.37 -1.26 4.94
C ILE A 51 -5.90 -0.37 3.78
N ILE A 52 -5.17 -0.95 2.82
CA ILE A 52 -4.67 -0.21 1.66
C ILE A 52 -5.82 0.38 0.83
N ASP A 53 -6.91 -0.36 0.65
CA ASP A 53 -8.07 0.10 -0.11
C ASP A 53 -8.74 1.33 0.53
N VAL A 54 -8.79 1.40 1.86
CA VAL A 54 -9.26 2.59 2.57
C VAL A 54 -8.38 3.81 2.26
N TYR A 55 -7.06 3.64 2.23
CA TYR A 55 -6.14 4.74 1.88
C TYR A 55 -6.25 5.15 0.41
N LEU A 56 -6.35 4.19 -0.51
CA LEU A 56 -6.54 4.45 -1.94
C LEU A 56 -7.86 5.16 -2.20
N GLN A 57 -8.94 4.80 -1.52
CA GLN A 57 -10.22 5.50 -1.61
C GLN A 57 -10.08 6.95 -1.15
N LYS A 58 -9.48 7.19 0.03
CA LYS A 58 -9.23 8.56 0.54
C LYS A 58 -8.38 9.40 -0.42
N LEU A 59 -7.40 8.79 -1.09
CA LEU A 59 -6.56 9.46 -2.09
C LEU A 59 -7.36 9.83 -3.35
N ARG A 60 -8.26 8.96 -3.80
CA ARG A 60 -9.17 9.24 -4.94
C ARG A 60 -10.15 10.36 -4.63
N GLU A 61 -10.74 10.34 -3.43
CA GLU A 61 -11.68 11.38 -2.96
C GLU A 61 -11.01 12.75 -2.80
N ARG A 62 -9.69 12.78 -2.59
CA ARG A 62 -8.90 14.01 -2.44
C ARG A 62 -8.49 14.67 -3.76
N SER A 63 -8.86 14.08 -4.91
CA SER A 63 -8.53 14.57 -6.25
C SER A 63 -7.04 14.86 -6.45
N ILE A 64 -6.31 13.81 -6.82
CA ILE A 64 -5.36 13.94 -7.93
C ILE A 64 -6.17 14.24 -9.20
#